data_AF-A0A9X9PS21-F1
#
_entry.id   AF-A0A9X9PS21-F1
#
_cell.length_a   1.000
_cell.length_b   1.000
_cell.length_c   1.000
_cell.angle_alpha   90.00
_cell.angle_beta   90.00
_cell.angle_gamma   90.00
#
_symmetry.space_group_name_H-M   'P 1'
#
loop_
_entity.id
_entity.type
_entity.pdbx_description
1 polymer ?
#
loop_
_entity_poly.entity_id
_entity_poly.type
_entity_poly.pdbx_seq_one_letter_code
_entity_poly.pdbx_strand_id
1 'polypeptide(L)'
;MIRCAVAFLLIAGESSNRLDRLVVTTDEVDKPSYGVYEVKDRDHFPHSEFIDAPMLMKTKITRQGTYYMPYCSDYLQSVEIARFITKGLTEITQLAHLGLTHDTRMEKKCLTYLSSIYRPELE
;
A
#
# COMPACT_ATOMS: atom_id res chain seq x y z
N MET A 1 -17.81 0.37 19.89
CA MET A 1 -17.69 -0.57 18.75
C MET A 1 -16.27 -0.42 18.28
N ILE A 2 -15.47 -1.48 18.38
CA ILE A 2 -14.07 -1.42 18.00
C ILE A 2 -13.97 -1.13 16.50
N ARG A 3 -13.09 -0.21 16.14
CA ARG A 3 -12.85 0.22 14.75
C ARG A 3 -11.42 -0.09 14.39
N CYS A 4 -11.18 -0.57 13.17
CA CYS A 4 -9.88 -1.05 12.78
C CYS A 4 -9.43 -0.55 11.39
N ALA A 5 -8.13 -0.33 11.26
CA ALA A 5 -7.45 -0.34 9.98
C ALA A 5 -6.50 -1.54 9.92
N VAL A 6 -6.30 -2.10 8.74
CA VAL A 6 -5.36 -3.20 8.53
C VAL A 6 -4.24 -2.72 7.64
N ALA A 7 -3.01 -2.90 8.10
CA ALA A 7 -1.82 -2.67 7.31
C ALA A 7 -1.29 -4.01 6.79
N PHE A 8 -0.97 -4.07 5.50
CA PHE A 8 -0.32 -5.20 4.86
C PHE A 8 1.06 -4.77 4.38
N LEU A 9 2.10 -5.42 4.87
CA LEU A 9 3.45 -5.22 4.36
C LEU A 9 3.75 -6.30 3.32
N LEU A 10 3.91 -5.88 2.06
CA LEU A 10 4.22 -6.74 0.93
C LEU A 10 5.71 -6.61 0.64
N ILE A 11 6.48 -7.63 1.05
CA ILE A 11 7.93 -7.67 0.83
C ILE A 11 8.24 -8.52 -0.39
N ALA A 12 8.74 -7.86 -1.40
CA ALA A 12 9.34 -8.43 -2.58
C ALA A 12 10.73 -8.99 -2.24
N GLY A 13 11.05 -10.18 -2.75
CA GLY A 13 12.40 -10.75 -2.59
C GLY A 13 13.47 -9.89 -3.26
N GLU A 14 14.70 -9.91 -2.72
CA GLU A 14 15.84 -9.10 -3.19
C GLU A 14 16.14 -9.25 -4.69
N SER A 15 15.78 -10.38 -5.29
CA SER A 15 16.01 -10.66 -6.71
C SER A 15 14.90 -10.17 -7.64
N SER A 16 13.87 -9.49 -7.13
CA SER A 16 12.75 -9.01 -7.93
C SER A 16 12.81 -7.50 -8.14
N ASN A 17 12.52 -7.03 -9.35
CA ASN A 17 12.33 -5.60 -9.65
C ASN A 17 11.03 -5.02 -9.03
N ARG A 18 10.37 -5.76 -8.13
CA ARG A 18 9.13 -5.33 -7.48
C ARG A 18 9.48 -4.52 -6.24
N LEU A 19 8.81 -3.39 -6.08
CA LEU A 19 8.96 -2.55 -4.91
C LEU A 19 8.16 -3.14 -3.74
N ASP A 20 8.76 -3.09 -2.55
CA ASP A 20 8.02 -3.33 -1.32
C ASP A 20 6.99 -2.24 -1.13
N ARG A 21 5.88 -2.59 -0.50
CA ARG A 21 4.81 -1.64 -0.28
C ARG A 21 4.03 -1.96 0.99
N LEU A 22 3.62 -0.90 1.65
CA LEU A 22 2.65 -0.95 2.72
C LEU A 22 1.29 -0.60 2.14
N VAL A 23 0.33 -1.51 2.27
CA VAL A 23 -1.07 -1.26 1.91
C VAL A 23 -1.86 -1.04 3.19
N VAL A 24 -2.63 0.03 3.28
CA VAL A 24 -3.49 0.29 4.45
C VAL A 24 -4.94 0.38 3.96
N THR A 25 -5.82 -0.36 4.65
CA THR A 25 -7.26 -0.39 4.38
C THR A 25 -8.05 -0.24 5.66
N THR A 26 -9.25 0.31 5.58
CA THR A 26 -10.17 0.45 6.72
C THR A 26 -11.36 -0.49 6.63
N ASP A 27 -11.97 -0.80 7.77
CA ASP A 27 -13.17 -1.64 7.90
C ASP A 27 -14.51 -0.90 7.73
N GLU A 28 -14.48 0.42 7.52
CA GLU A 28 -15.67 1.25 7.35
C GLU A 28 -16.42 0.91 6.05
N VAL A 29 -17.64 0.38 6.18
CA VAL A 29 -18.46 -0.09 5.04
C VAL A 29 -18.88 1.04 4.10
N ASP A 30 -19.24 2.20 4.65
CA ASP A 30 -19.77 3.33 3.86
C ASP A 30 -18.67 4.17 3.20
N LYS A 31 -17.44 4.11 3.74
CA LYS A 31 -16.28 4.89 3.29
C LYS A 31 -14.99 4.07 3.42
N PRO A 32 -14.87 2.95 2.69
CA PRO A 32 -13.65 2.17 2.72
C PRO A 32 -12.52 3.03 2.17
N SER A 33 -11.41 3.07 2.90
CA SER A 33 -10.19 3.71 2.44
C SER A 33 -9.17 2.66 2.04
N TYR A 34 -8.39 2.98 1.01
CA TYR A 34 -7.32 2.15 0.49
C TYR A 34 -6.17 3.07 0.10
N GLY A 35 -4.97 2.80 0.58
CA GLY A 35 -3.77 3.51 0.17
C GLY A 35 -2.57 2.58 0.11
N VAL A 36 -1.67 2.86 -0.84
CA VAL A 36 -0.39 2.16 -0.97
C VAL A 36 0.73 3.15 -0.71
N TYR A 37 1.70 2.76 0.10
CA TYR A 37 2.76 3.62 0.59
C TYR A 37 4.12 2.96 0.44
N GLU A 38 5.16 3.79 0.26
CA GLU A 38 6.54 3.33 0.27
C GLU A 38 6.92 2.74 1.63
N VAL A 39 7.70 1.65 1.61
CA VAL A 39 8.24 1.01 2.81
C VAL A 39 9.55 1.68 3.19
N LYS A 40 9.59 2.32 4.36
CA LYS A 40 10.81 2.94 4.91
C LYS A 40 11.64 1.99 5.75
N ASP A 41 10.98 1.10 6.49
CA ASP A 41 11.60 0.05 7.30
C ASP A 41 10.95 -1.29 6.95
N ARG A 42 11.77 -2.27 6.61
CA ARG A 42 11.32 -3.63 6.27
C ARG A 42 11.07 -4.48 7.51
N ASP A 43 11.71 -4.16 8.64
CA ASP A 43 11.75 -5.05 9.79
C ASP A 43 10.49 -4.95 10.67
N HIS A 44 9.77 -3.82 10.61
CA HIS A 44 8.65 -3.51 11.49
C HIS A 44 7.52 -2.77 10.78
N PHE A 45 6.31 -2.88 11.34
CA PHE A 45 5.21 -2.02 10.93
C PHE A 45 5.35 -0.61 11.53
N PRO A 46 4.91 0.45 10.83
CA PRO A 46 4.99 1.82 11.33
C PRO A 46 4.10 2.07 12.55
N HIS A 47 4.59 2.88 13.50
CA HIS A 47 3.79 3.49 14.57
C HIS A 47 3.01 2.48 15.45
N SER A 48 3.54 1.27 15.64
CA SER A 48 2.92 0.18 16.41
C SER A 48 2.61 0.53 17.87
N GLU A 49 3.30 1.52 18.42
CA GLU A 49 3.22 2.00 19.80
C GLU A 49 2.01 2.90 20.08
N PHE A 50 1.32 3.39 19.04
CA PHE A 50 0.24 4.37 19.18
C PHE A 50 -1.16 3.74 19.31
N ILE A 51 -1.28 2.41 19.36
CA ILE A 51 -2.57 1.73 19.21
C ILE A 51 -2.78 0.70 20.32
N ASP A 52 -3.90 0.84 21.01
CA ASP A 52 -4.24 0.21 22.31
C ASP A 52 -4.27 -1.33 22.28
N ALA A 53 -4.37 -1.94 21.10
CA ALA A 53 -4.41 -3.38 20.92
C ALA A 53 -3.49 -3.84 19.78
N PRO A 54 -2.17 -3.99 20.03
CA PRO A 54 -1.33 -4.65 19.07
C PRO A 54 -1.53 -6.15 19.19
N MET A 55 -2.28 -6.76 18.26
CA MET A 55 -1.98 -8.13 17.84
C MET A 55 -0.64 -8.12 17.09
N LEU A 56 0.43 -7.82 17.83
CA LEU A 56 1.81 -7.84 17.36
C LEU A 56 2.17 -9.29 17.11
N MET A 57 1.94 -9.78 15.88
CA MET A 57 2.80 -10.84 15.39
C MET A 57 4.21 -10.23 15.34
N LYS A 58 5.04 -10.58 16.33
CA LYS A 58 6.51 -10.42 16.27
C LYS A 58 7.07 -11.33 15.16
N THR A 59 6.62 -11.12 13.94
CA THR A 59 7.27 -11.68 12.76
C THR A 59 8.33 -10.69 12.38
N LYS A 60 9.58 -10.95 12.78
CA LYS A 60 10.73 -10.29 12.16
C LYS A 60 10.61 -10.55 10.65
N ILE A 61 10.34 -9.50 9.89
CA ILE A 61 10.00 -9.61 8.46
C ILE A 61 11.31 -9.79 7.68
N THR A 62 11.81 -11.02 7.68
CA THR A 62 13.14 -11.37 7.14
C THR A 62 13.10 -12.02 5.77
N ARG A 63 11.90 -12.30 5.25
CA ARG A 63 11.72 -13.03 4.00
C ARG A 63 10.65 -12.36 3.14
N GLN A 64 10.70 -12.66 1.84
CA GLN A 64 9.64 -12.32 0.92
C GLN A 64 8.30 -12.87 1.43
N GLY A 65 7.24 -12.09 1.28
CA GLY A 65 5.92 -12.50 1.72
C GLY A 65 4.95 -11.35 1.94
N THR A 66 3.76 -11.72 2.38
CA THR A 66 2.71 -10.80 2.81
C THR A 66 2.55 -10.94 4.31
N TYR A 67 2.76 -9.83 5.01
CA TYR A 67 2.56 -9.71 6.44
C TYR A 67 1.39 -8.76 6.66
N TYR A 68 0.64 -8.94 7.75
CA TYR A 68 -0.45 -8.03 8.09
C TYR A 68 -0.47 -7.72 9.58
N MET A 69 -0.95 -6.53 9.91
CA MET A 69 -1.15 -6.06 11.27
C MET A 69 -2.47 -5.29 11.34
N PRO A 70 -3.47 -5.78 12.11
CA PRO A 70 -4.64 -5.00 12.44
C PRO A 70 -4.30 -3.98 13.51
N TYR A 71 -4.87 -2.80 13.37
CA TYR A 71 -4.76 -1.67 14.27
C TYR A 71 -6.15 -1.26 14.68
N CYS A 72 -6.49 -1.43 15.95
CA CYS A 72 -7.84 -1.25 16.43
C CYS A 72 -7.89 -0.33 17.64
N SER A 73 -8.94 0.49 17.72
CA SER A 73 -9.20 1.37 18.87
C SER A 73 -10.70 1.49 19.13
N ASP A 74 -11.05 1.72 20.39
CA ASP A 74 -12.41 2.08 20.80
C ASP A 74 -12.68 3.59 20.69
N TYR A 75 -11.64 4.40 20.53
CA TYR A 75 -11.72 5.87 20.56
C TYR A 75 -11.53 6.52 19.20
N LEU A 76 -10.77 5.89 18.30
CA LEU A 76 -10.45 6.44 16.98
C LEU A 76 -11.39 5.89 15.89
N GLN A 77 -11.65 6.70 14.87
CA GLN A 77 -12.21 6.22 13.60
C GLN A 77 -11.17 5.45 12.79
N SER A 78 -11.61 4.53 11.93
CA SER A 78 -10.69 3.72 11.14
C SER A 78 -9.85 4.57 10.19
N VAL A 79 -10.44 5.66 9.67
CA VAL A 79 -9.69 6.65 8.85
C VAL A 79 -8.61 7.38 9.65
N GLU A 80 -8.83 7.65 10.94
CA GLU A 80 -7.85 8.29 11.81
C GLU A 80 -6.72 7.31 12.12
N ILE A 81 -7.06 6.06 12.42
CA ILE A 81 -6.10 4.96 12.57
C ILE A 81 -5.23 4.83 11.32
N ALA A 82 -5.83 4.79 10.13
CA ALA A 82 -5.10 4.72 8.87
C ALA A 82 -4.14 5.91 8.69
N ARG A 83 -4.59 7.13 9.02
CA ARG A 83 -3.76 8.34 8.97
C ARG A 83 -2.58 8.29 9.95
N PHE A 84 -2.76 7.67 11.12
CA PHE A 84 -1.66 7.47 12.07
C PHE A 84 -0.63 6.47 11.53
N ILE A 85 -1.08 5.33 11.02
CA ILE A 85 -0.19 4.31 10.42
C ILE A 85 0.65 4.93 9.31
N THR A 86 0.03 5.74 8.45
CA THR A 86 0.64 6.26 7.21
C THR A 86 1.33 7.61 7.39
N LYS A 87 1.35 8.16 8.61
CA LYS A 87 1.92 9.47 8.88
C LYS A 87 3.38 9.55 8.43
N GLY A 88 3.68 10.49 7.54
CA GLY A 88 5.04 10.70 7.04
C GLY A 88 5.53 9.64 6.06
N LEU A 89 4.67 8.73 5.60
CA LEU A 89 4.96 7.84 4.46
C LEU A 89 4.60 8.53 3.14
N THR A 90 5.32 8.17 2.08
CA THR A 90 5.01 8.61 0.72
C THR A 90 3.87 7.78 0.17
N GLU A 91 2.77 8.41 -0.22
CA GLU A 91 1.68 7.72 -0.92
C GLU A 91 2.07 7.45 -2.38
N ILE A 92 2.01 6.18 -2.78
CA ILE A 92 2.29 5.69 -4.13
C ILE A 92 1.09 4.97 -4.73
N THR A 93 -0.12 5.12 -4.18
CA THR A 93 -1.36 4.44 -4.64
C THR A 93 -1.52 4.47 -6.15
N GLN A 94 -1.33 5.63 -6.78
CA GLN A 94 -1.46 5.79 -8.23
C GLN A 94 -0.34 5.09 -9.02
N LEU A 95 0.84 4.94 -8.42
CA LEU A 95 2.03 4.33 -9.05
C LEU A 95 2.23 2.86 -8.65
N ALA A 96 1.42 2.33 -7.73
CA ALA A 96 1.58 0.99 -7.16
C ALA A 96 1.44 -0.14 -8.19
N HIS A 97 0.88 0.15 -9.36
CA HIS A 97 0.79 -0.76 -10.49
C HIS A 97 2.13 -0.91 -11.25
N LEU A 98 3.01 0.09 -11.17
CA LEU A 98 4.32 0.05 -11.81
C LEU A 98 5.19 -1.03 -11.16
N GLY A 99 5.81 -1.87 -11.99
CA GLY A 99 6.65 -3.00 -11.52
C GLY A 99 5.89 -4.27 -11.14
N LEU A 100 4.54 -4.26 -11.05
CA LEU A 100 3.77 -5.49 -10.81
C LEU A 100 3.73 -6.39 -12.06
N THR A 101 3.59 -5.77 -13.22
CA THR A 101 3.48 -6.42 -14.52
C THR A 101 4.42 -5.73 -15.50
N HIS A 102 5.53 -6.38 -15.85
CA HIS A 102 6.25 -6.06 -17.07
C HIS A 102 5.70 -6.93 -18.19
N ASP A 103 4.52 -6.58 -18.68
CA ASP A 103 4.02 -7.13 -19.94
C ASP A 103 4.32 -6.12 -21.04
N THR A 104 5.50 -6.28 -21.64
CA THR A 104 5.98 -5.45 -22.75
C THR A 104 5.00 -5.42 -23.93
N ARG A 105 4.17 -6.47 -24.11
CA ARG A 105 3.14 -6.49 -25.15
C ARG A 105 1.97 -5.59 -24.77
N MET A 106 1.51 -5.59 -23.52
CA MET A 106 0.47 -4.65 -23.07
C MET A 106 0.97 -3.21 -23.06
N GLU A 107 2.20 -2.97 -22.60
CA GLU A 107 2.84 -1.65 -22.64
C GLU A 107 2.90 -1.11 -24.07
N LYS A 108 3.35 -1.93 -25.03
CA LYS A 108 3.40 -1.55 -26.45
C LYS A 108 2.02 -1.27 -27.03
N LYS A 109 0.98 -2.05 -26.66
CA LYS A 109 -0.40 -1.78 -27.08
C LYS A 109 -0.92 -0.45 -26.54
N CYS A 110 -0.66 -0.16 -25.26
CA CYS A 110 -1.03 1.10 -24.63
C CYS A 110 -0.35 2.28 -25.34
N LEU A 111 0.95 2.18 -25.60
CA LEU A 111 1.70 3.22 -26.31
C LEU A 111 1.14 3.48 -27.71
N THR A 112 0.82 2.42 -28.48
CA THR A 112 0.18 2.56 -29.80
C THR A 112 -1.16 3.29 -29.70
N TYR A 113 -1.98 2.95 -28.70
CA TYR A 113 -3.27 3.59 -28.48
C TYR A 113 -3.12 5.07 -28.11
N LEU A 114 -2.23 5.41 -27.17
CA LEU A 114 -1.97 6.80 -26.79
C LEU A 114 -1.46 7.63 -27.97
N SER A 115 -0.57 7.05 -28.78
CA SER A 115 -0.05 7.70 -30.00
C SER A 115 -1.15 7.97 -31.03
N SER A 116 -2.21 7.15 -31.06
CA SER A 116 -3.34 7.35 -31.95
C SER A 116 -4.30 8.46 -31.48
N ILE A 117 -4.33 8.72 -30.17
CA ILE A 117 -5.11 9.81 -29.56
C ILE A 117 -4.34 11.13 -29.69
N TYR A 118 -3.02 11.10 -29.52
CA TYR A 118 -2.13 12.24 -29.70
C TYR A 118 -1.83 12.45 -31.19
N ARG A 119 -2.86 12.78 -31.97
CA ARG A 119 -2.66 13.47 -33.25
C ARG A 119 -2.54 14.96 -32.93
N PRO A 120 -1.38 15.60 -33.08
CA PRO A 120 -1.37 17.04 -33.22
C PRO A 120 -2.20 17.32 -34.47
N GLU A 121 -3.30 18.05 -34.30
CA GLU A 121 -3.96 18.71 -35.43
C GLU A 121 -2.89 19.60 -36.06
N LEU A 122 -2.32 19.11 -37.17
CA LEU A 122 -1.51 19.91 -38.08
C LEU A 122 -2.46 20.93 -38.70
N GLU A 123 -2.37 22.18 -38.23
CA GLU A 123 -2.68 23.36 -39.05
C GLU A 123 -1.82 23.37 -40.33
#